data_AF-A0A1D6G8F3-F1
#
_entry.id   AF-A0A1D6G8F3-F1
#
_cell.length_a   1.000
_cell.length_b   1.000
_cell.length_c   1.000
_cell.angle_alpha   90.00
_cell.angle_beta   90.00
_cell.angle_gamma   90.00
#
_symmetry.space_group_name_H-M   'P 1'
#
loop_
_entity.id
_entity.type
_entity.pdbx_description
1 polymer ?
#
loop_
_entity_poly.entity_id
_entity_poly.type
_entity_poly.pdbx_seq_one_letter_code
_entity_poly.pdbx_strand_id
1 'polypeptide(L)'
;MLSDVEGLYSGPPSDPQSKIIHTYVNEKHGKLISFGEKSSVGRGGMQAKVSAAANAASKGVPVVIASGFATDSIITVLKGEKIGTLFHNEANLWACSKEATAREMAVAARDCSRRLQKLSSEERKQILLDIADALEANEDAIRSENDADVEAAQVAGYEKSLVARMTLKPGKITNLARSIRKTADMEDPISHTLKRTEVAKDLVFEKAYCPLGVLLIIFESRPDALVQIASLAIRSGNGLLLKGGKEVMRSNAILHKVITGVIPDTVGKKLIGLVTSKEEIADLLALDDVIDLVIPRGSKSLVSQIKATTKIPVLGHADGICHVYIDKSADMDMAKRIVLDAKIDYPAACNAMETLLVHKDLNKSEGLDDLLVELEKEGVVIYGGPVAHDKLKVPKVDSFRHEYSSMACTVEFVDDVQSAIDHINRYGSAHTDCIITTDRSAAEAFLQQVDSAAVFHNASTRFCDGTRFGLGAEVGISTERIHARGPVGVDGLLTTRCILRGSGQVVNGDKGVVYTHKDLPLQ
;
A
#
# COMPACT_ATOMS: atom_id res chain seq x y z
N MET A 1 -8.02 -27.47 30.85
CA MET A 1 -7.36 -28.79 30.83
C MET A 1 -5.99 -28.63 30.19
N LEU A 2 -4.94 -29.24 30.76
CA LEU A 2 -3.60 -29.14 30.21
C LEU A 2 -3.23 -30.40 29.39
N SER A 3 -2.52 -30.19 28.29
CA SER A 3 -2.01 -31.24 27.42
C SER A 3 -0.53 -31.09 27.14
N ASP A 4 0.07 -32.17 26.72
CA ASP A 4 1.41 -32.27 26.14
C ASP A 4 1.56 -31.62 24.75
N VAL A 5 0.46 -31.12 24.18
CA VAL A 5 0.40 -30.40 22.90
C VAL A 5 -0.35 -29.08 23.09
N GLU A 6 -0.16 -28.14 22.17
CA GLU A 6 -0.69 -26.77 22.28
C GLU A 6 -2.21 -26.69 22.27
N GLY A 7 -2.88 -27.64 21.61
CA GLY A 7 -4.32 -27.75 21.54
C GLY A 7 -4.73 -28.96 20.72
N LEU A 8 -5.96 -28.93 20.22
CA LEU A 8 -6.47 -29.90 19.26
C LEU A 8 -6.02 -29.48 17.86
N TYR A 9 -5.38 -30.39 17.11
CA TYR A 9 -4.93 -30.13 15.74
C TYR A 9 -5.90 -30.73 14.71
N SER A 10 -5.91 -30.17 13.50
CA SER A 10 -6.63 -30.70 12.34
C SER A 10 -6.06 -32.01 11.78
N GLY A 11 -4.87 -32.41 12.25
CA GLY A 11 -4.14 -33.62 11.88
C GLY A 11 -3.07 -33.96 12.94
N PRO A 12 -2.11 -34.87 12.65
CA PRO A 12 -1.03 -35.19 13.57
C PRO A 12 -0.19 -33.95 13.93
N PRO A 13 0.09 -33.66 15.21
CA PRO A 13 0.88 -32.47 15.61
C PRO A 13 2.30 -32.42 15.03
N SER A 14 2.84 -33.56 14.61
CA SER A 14 4.16 -33.67 13.96
C SER A 14 4.14 -33.34 12.45
N ASP A 15 2.95 -33.17 11.86
CA ASP A 15 2.79 -32.80 10.45
C ASP A 15 2.81 -31.26 10.30
N PRO A 16 3.71 -30.68 9.48
CA PRO A 16 3.77 -29.24 9.23
C PRO A 16 2.47 -28.63 8.67
N GLN A 17 1.59 -29.44 8.05
CA GLN A 17 0.30 -28.97 7.52
C GLN A 17 -0.82 -28.95 8.56
N SER A 18 -0.61 -29.54 9.74
CA SER A 18 -1.60 -29.56 10.81
C SER A 18 -1.72 -28.19 11.49
N LYS A 19 -2.93 -27.63 11.50
CA LYS A 19 -3.24 -26.36 12.17
C LYS A 19 -3.98 -26.62 13.49
N ILE A 20 -3.78 -25.74 14.47
CA ILE A 20 -4.52 -25.76 15.73
C ILE A 20 -5.97 -25.32 15.47
N ILE A 21 -6.91 -26.07 16.02
CA ILE A 21 -8.32 -25.74 16.05
C ILE A 21 -8.55 -24.89 17.30
N HIS A 22 -8.76 -23.58 17.13
CA HIS A 22 -8.96 -22.68 18.27
C HIS A 22 -10.34 -22.78 18.91
N THR A 23 -11.35 -23.25 18.18
CA THR A 23 -12.71 -23.43 18.69
C THR A 23 -13.30 -24.74 18.19
N TYR A 24 -13.63 -25.65 19.11
CA TYR A 24 -14.20 -26.94 18.79
C TYR A 24 -15.72 -26.83 18.56
N VAL A 25 -16.12 -27.02 17.31
CA VAL A 25 -17.51 -27.20 16.89
C VAL A 25 -17.78 -28.68 16.62
N ASN A 26 -18.70 -29.30 17.37
CA ASN A 26 -18.94 -30.74 17.29
C ASN A 26 -19.44 -31.19 15.90
N GLU A 27 -20.31 -30.41 15.26
CA GLU A 27 -20.85 -30.70 13.92
C GLU A 27 -19.79 -30.67 12.82
N LYS A 28 -18.77 -29.80 12.97
CA LYS A 28 -17.69 -29.60 12.00
C LYS A 28 -16.50 -30.52 12.24
N HIS A 29 -16.14 -30.76 13.50
CA HIS A 29 -14.88 -31.42 13.84
C HIS A 29 -15.06 -32.86 14.35
N GLY A 30 -16.25 -33.21 14.85
CA GLY A 30 -16.50 -34.52 15.47
C GLY A 30 -16.34 -35.72 14.53
N LYS A 31 -16.44 -35.52 13.21
CA LYS A 31 -16.24 -36.57 12.19
C LYS A 31 -14.90 -36.47 11.44
N LEU A 32 -14.17 -35.37 11.59
CA LEU A 32 -13.00 -35.03 10.79
C LEU A 32 -11.67 -35.31 11.51
N ILE A 33 -11.69 -35.40 12.84
CA ILE A 33 -10.48 -35.58 13.64
C ILE A 33 -10.24 -37.07 13.92
N SER A 34 -9.15 -37.60 13.37
CA SER A 34 -8.60 -38.91 13.73
C SER A 34 -7.69 -38.79 14.94
N PHE A 35 -7.99 -39.49 16.04
CA PHE A 35 -7.14 -39.53 17.22
C PHE A 35 -6.08 -40.63 17.09
N GLY A 36 -4.80 -40.28 17.27
CA GLY A 36 -3.68 -41.22 17.27
C GLY A 36 -3.56 -42.06 18.56
N GLU A 37 -2.57 -42.96 18.60
CA GLU A 37 -2.32 -43.84 19.74
C GLU A 37 -1.95 -43.09 21.03
N LYS A 38 -2.20 -43.73 22.17
CA LYS A 38 -1.99 -43.17 23.52
C LYS A 38 -0.51 -42.90 23.78
N SER A 39 -0.20 -41.79 24.46
CA SER A 39 1.18 -41.52 24.90
C SER A 39 1.63 -42.50 26.00
N SER A 40 2.94 -42.71 26.10
CA SER A 40 3.59 -43.65 27.03
C SER A 40 3.38 -43.32 28.52
N VAL A 41 2.91 -42.11 28.84
CA VAL A 41 2.80 -41.58 30.21
C VAL A 41 1.35 -41.32 30.66
N GLY A 42 0.36 -41.45 29.78
CA GLY A 42 -1.04 -41.10 30.04
C GLY A 42 -2.00 -42.29 30.11
N ARG A 43 -2.91 -42.33 31.08
CA ARG A 43 -4.00 -43.34 31.13
C ARG A 43 -5.13 -43.06 30.10
N GLY A 44 -5.15 -41.87 29.50
CA GLY A 44 -6.13 -41.46 28.48
C GLY A 44 -5.51 -40.52 27.44
N GLY A 45 -5.82 -40.75 26.15
CA GLY A 45 -5.31 -39.96 25.03
C GLY A 45 -6.10 -38.67 24.77
N MET A 46 -5.75 -37.94 23.70
CA MET A 46 -6.43 -36.70 23.30
C MET A 46 -7.95 -36.90 23.13
N GLN A 47 -8.38 -38.05 22.63
CA GLN A 47 -9.79 -38.41 22.52
C GLN A 47 -10.55 -38.28 23.85
N ALA A 48 -9.96 -38.76 24.96
CA ALA A 48 -10.60 -38.68 26.28
C ALA A 48 -10.69 -37.22 26.77
N LYS A 49 -9.68 -36.39 26.49
CA LYS A 49 -9.69 -34.96 26.82
C LYS A 49 -10.77 -34.21 26.04
N VAL A 50 -10.89 -34.49 24.74
CA VAL A 50 -11.93 -33.92 23.88
C VAL A 50 -13.32 -34.38 24.33
N SER A 51 -13.54 -35.66 24.63
CA SER A 51 -14.83 -36.14 25.14
C SER A 51 -15.21 -35.52 26.47
N ALA A 52 -14.26 -35.37 27.40
CA ALA A 52 -14.49 -34.71 28.69
C ALA A 52 -14.81 -33.22 28.53
N ALA A 53 -14.04 -32.51 27.69
CA ALA A 53 -14.25 -31.10 27.41
C ALA A 53 -15.59 -30.84 26.70
N ALA A 54 -15.96 -31.67 25.72
CA ALA A 54 -17.25 -31.59 25.03
C ALA A 54 -18.43 -31.86 25.97
N ASN A 55 -18.31 -32.85 26.87
CA ASN A 55 -19.34 -33.13 27.87
C ASN A 55 -19.52 -31.96 28.86
N ALA A 56 -18.42 -31.43 29.39
CA ALA A 56 -18.46 -30.24 30.25
C ALA A 56 -19.06 -29.02 29.54
N ALA A 57 -18.65 -28.75 28.29
CA ALA A 57 -19.19 -27.67 27.47
C ALA A 57 -20.69 -27.82 27.22
N SER A 58 -21.18 -29.04 26.94
CA SER A 58 -22.61 -29.31 26.76
C SER A 58 -23.47 -28.99 27.99
N LYS A 59 -22.85 -28.98 29.17
CA LYS A 59 -23.47 -28.61 30.46
C LYS A 59 -23.27 -27.14 30.84
N GLY A 60 -22.78 -26.31 29.91
CA GLY A 60 -22.59 -24.88 30.12
C GLY A 60 -21.28 -24.49 30.80
N VAL A 61 -20.31 -25.40 30.91
CA VAL A 61 -18.98 -25.10 31.47
C VAL A 61 -17.97 -24.93 30.33
N PRO A 62 -17.47 -23.72 30.05
CA PRO A 62 -16.41 -23.52 29.07
C PRO A 62 -15.16 -24.31 29.47
N VAL A 63 -14.57 -25.01 28.51
CA VAL A 63 -13.32 -25.74 28.72
C VAL A 63 -12.32 -25.35 27.66
N VAL A 64 -11.10 -25.00 28.07
CA VAL A 64 -9.97 -24.82 27.16
C VAL A 64 -8.99 -25.97 27.34
N ILE A 65 -8.57 -26.59 26.23
CA ILE A 65 -7.42 -27.51 26.19
C ILE A 65 -6.21 -26.72 25.71
N ALA A 66 -5.19 -26.56 26.55
CA ALA A 66 -3.98 -25.79 26.27
C ALA A 66 -2.71 -26.57 26.66
N SER A 67 -1.54 -26.13 26.20
CA SER A 67 -0.25 -26.75 26.58
C SER A 67 0.02 -26.62 28.08
N GLY A 68 0.45 -27.71 28.72
CA GLY A 68 0.98 -27.73 30.08
C GLY A 68 2.47 -27.38 30.15
N PHE A 69 3.15 -27.28 29.01
CA PHE A 69 4.57 -26.90 28.93
C PHE A 69 4.78 -25.41 28.66
N ALA A 70 3.76 -24.71 28.15
CA ALA A 70 3.84 -23.28 27.89
C ALA A 70 3.64 -22.48 29.18
N THR A 71 4.59 -21.58 29.46
CA THR A 71 4.54 -20.65 30.60
C THR A 71 3.29 -19.78 30.52
N ASP A 72 2.69 -19.48 31.68
CA ASP A 72 1.53 -18.58 31.81
C ASP A 72 0.24 -18.99 31.06
N SER A 73 0.17 -20.20 30.50
CA SER A 73 -0.99 -20.67 29.72
C SER A 73 -2.34 -20.44 30.39
N ILE A 74 -2.42 -20.64 31.72
CA ILE A 74 -3.65 -20.40 32.49
C ILE A 74 -4.00 -18.92 32.56
N ILE A 75 -3.01 -18.06 32.83
CA ILE A 75 -3.19 -16.61 32.94
C ILE A 75 -3.64 -16.04 31.60
N THR A 76 -3.03 -16.50 30.51
CA THR A 76 -3.32 -16.02 29.16
C THR A 76 -4.71 -16.44 28.68
N VAL A 77 -5.16 -17.65 29.02
CA VAL A 77 -6.55 -18.08 28.79
C VAL A 77 -7.54 -17.21 29.58
N LEU A 78 -7.23 -16.88 30.83
CA LEU A 78 -8.09 -16.01 31.66
C LEU A 78 -8.16 -14.56 31.14
N LYS A 79 -7.14 -14.09 30.41
CA LYS A 79 -7.14 -12.79 29.71
C LYS A 79 -7.98 -12.77 28.43
N GLY A 80 -8.52 -13.92 27.99
CA GLY A 80 -9.33 -14.03 26.78
C GLY A 80 -8.53 -14.12 25.48
N GLU A 81 -7.22 -14.40 25.56
CA GLU A 81 -6.38 -14.62 24.39
C GLU A 81 -6.62 -16.01 23.78
N LYS A 82 -6.50 -16.13 22.45
CA LYS A 82 -6.81 -17.37 21.70
C LYS A 82 -5.70 -18.43 21.81
N ILE A 83 -5.48 -18.97 23.02
CA ILE A 83 -4.51 -20.05 23.26
C ILE A 83 -5.22 -21.40 23.43
N GLY A 84 -4.73 -22.40 22.70
CA GLY A 84 -5.29 -23.75 22.70
C GLY A 84 -6.65 -23.85 22.01
N THR A 85 -7.45 -24.82 22.44
CA THR A 85 -8.78 -25.12 21.87
C THR A 85 -9.88 -24.89 22.88
N LEU A 86 -10.79 -23.97 22.56
CA LEU A 86 -11.98 -23.67 23.35
C LEU A 86 -13.15 -24.60 22.99
N PHE A 87 -13.81 -25.12 24.02
CA PHE A 87 -15.05 -25.88 23.98
C PHE A 87 -16.14 -25.09 24.71
N HIS A 88 -17.25 -24.82 24.03
CA HIS A 88 -18.39 -24.09 24.58
C HIS A 88 -19.71 -24.57 23.95
N ASN A 89 -20.83 -24.45 24.67
CA ASN A 89 -22.16 -24.82 24.15
C ASN A 89 -22.58 -23.93 22.97
N GLU A 90 -22.22 -22.65 23.00
CA GLU A 90 -22.46 -21.68 21.93
C GLU A 90 -21.29 -21.59 20.93
N ALA A 91 -20.37 -22.56 20.93
CA ALA A 91 -19.23 -22.55 20.01
C ALA A 91 -19.67 -22.44 18.54
N ASN A 92 -20.84 -22.97 18.18
CA ASN A 92 -21.40 -22.84 16.83
C ASN A 92 -21.78 -21.39 16.49
N LEU A 93 -22.21 -20.58 17.46
CA LEU A 93 -22.56 -19.17 17.27
C LEU A 93 -21.31 -18.29 17.18
N TRP A 94 -20.23 -18.65 17.88
CA TRP A 94 -18.95 -17.93 17.85
C TRP A 94 -18.06 -18.34 16.69
N ALA A 95 -18.08 -19.61 16.29
CA ALA A 95 -17.45 -20.07 15.05
C ALA A 95 -18.21 -19.59 13.80
N CYS A 96 -19.51 -19.28 13.93
CA CYS A 96 -20.34 -18.61 12.92
C CYS A 96 -20.53 -17.10 13.18
N SER A 97 -19.71 -16.45 14.03
CA SER A 97 -19.62 -15.00 13.92
C SER A 97 -19.03 -14.74 12.54
N LYS A 98 -19.88 -14.28 11.62
CA LYS A 98 -19.65 -14.15 10.18
C LYS A 98 -18.52 -13.17 9.84
N GLU A 99 -17.30 -13.45 10.24
CA GLU A 99 -16.13 -12.94 9.53
C GLU A 99 -16.05 -13.81 8.28
N ALA A 100 -16.44 -13.21 7.14
CA ALA A 100 -16.18 -13.82 5.84
C ALA A 100 -14.69 -14.12 5.81
N THR A 101 -14.31 -15.35 5.43
CA THR A 101 -12.88 -15.68 5.36
C THR A 101 -12.19 -14.68 4.42
N ALA A 102 -10.91 -14.40 4.65
CA ALA A 102 -10.11 -13.52 3.78
C ALA A 102 -10.33 -13.79 2.28
N ARG A 103 -10.46 -15.07 1.90
CA ARG A 103 -10.77 -15.50 0.54
C ARG A 103 -12.18 -15.15 0.09
N GLU A 104 -13.21 -15.35 0.93
CA GLU A 104 -14.58 -14.96 0.61
C GLU A 104 -14.71 -13.45 0.41
N MET A 105 -13.98 -12.64 1.19
CA MET A 105 -13.91 -11.19 0.98
C MET A 105 -13.29 -10.85 -0.38
N ALA A 106 -12.16 -11.46 -0.72
CA ALA A 106 -11.47 -11.25 -1.98
C ALA A 106 -12.35 -11.63 -3.19
N VAL A 107 -13.00 -12.79 -3.13
CA VAL A 107 -13.91 -13.27 -4.19
C VAL A 107 -15.12 -12.33 -4.30
N ALA A 108 -15.70 -11.92 -3.18
CA ALA A 108 -16.82 -10.99 -3.20
C ALA A 108 -16.44 -9.62 -3.80
N ALA A 109 -15.25 -9.10 -3.48
CA ALA A 109 -14.73 -7.87 -4.06
C ALA A 109 -14.56 -8.00 -5.59
N ARG A 110 -14.05 -9.14 -6.08
CA ARG A 110 -13.93 -9.45 -7.51
C ARG A 110 -15.28 -9.50 -8.22
N ASP A 111 -16.28 -10.12 -7.62
CA ASP A 111 -17.61 -10.23 -8.23
C ASP A 111 -18.36 -8.89 -8.20
N CYS A 112 -18.17 -8.08 -7.17
CA CYS A 112 -18.69 -6.71 -7.13
C CYS A 112 -17.96 -5.81 -8.15
N SER A 113 -16.65 -5.96 -8.34
CA SER A 113 -15.91 -5.15 -9.33
C SER A 113 -16.36 -5.44 -10.77
N ARG A 114 -16.66 -6.70 -11.10
CA ARG A 114 -17.28 -7.08 -12.39
C ARG A 114 -18.65 -6.43 -12.60
N ARG A 115 -19.42 -6.20 -11.52
CA ARG A 115 -20.70 -5.48 -11.60
C ARG A 115 -20.50 -3.99 -11.73
N LEU A 116 -19.54 -3.41 -11.00
CA LEU A 116 -19.11 -2.01 -11.13
C LEU A 116 -18.65 -1.68 -12.57
N GLN A 117 -17.94 -2.59 -13.22
CA GLN A 117 -17.47 -2.45 -14.61
C GLN A 117 -18.60 -2.43 -15.65
N LYS A 118 -19.79 -2.92 -15.31
CA LYS A 118 -20.97 -2.85 -16.20
C LYS A 118 -21.66 -1.50 -16.17
N LEU A 119 -21.39 -0.69 -15.17
CA LEU A 119 -21.94 0.65 -15.06
C LEU A 119 -21.34 1.57 -16.13
N SER A 120 -22.09 2.60 -16.50
CA SER A 120 -21.59 3.73 -17.27
C SER A 120 -20.59 4.57 -16.45
N SER A 121 -19.84 5.45 -17.13
CA SER A 121 -18.97 6.43 -16.45
C SER A 121 -19.77 7.31 -15.49
N GLU A 122 -20.94 7.79 -15.93
CA GLU A 122 -21.79 8.68 -15.13
C GLU A 122 -22.32 8.01 -13.87
N GLU A 123 -22.69 6.73 -13.94
CA GLU A 123 -23.10 5.97 -12.75
C GLU A 123 -21.93 5.78 -11.77
N ARG A 124 -20.71 5.48 -12.25
CA ARG A 124 -19.53 5.41 -11.38
C ARG A 124 -19.18 6.77 -10.77
N LYS A 125 -19.31 7.84 -11.55
CA LYS A 125 -19.15 9.23 -11.10
C LYS A 125 -20.14 9.54 -9.98
N GLN A 126 -21.41 9.19 -10.15
CA GLN A 126 -22.44 9.43 -9.14
C GLN A 126 -22.11 8.74 -7.82
N ILE A 127 -21.60 7.49 -7.84
CA ILE A 127 -21.16 6.80 -6.62
C ILE A 127 -20.11 7.62 -5.86
N LEU A 128 -19.15 8.24 -6.57
CA LEU A 128 -18.12 9.06 -5.94
C LEU A 128 -18.70 10.36 -5.34
N LEU A 129 -19.65 10.99 -6.03
CA LEU A 129 -20.34 12.18 -5.51
C LEU A 129 -21.14 11.83 -4.24
N ASP A 130 -21.85 10.70 -4.25
CA ASP A 130 -22.61 10.22 -3.10
C ASP A 130 -21.69 9.91 -1.90
N ILE A 131 -20.49 9.37 -2.15
CA ILE A 131 -19.47 9.17 -1.11
C ILE A 131 -19.01 10.51 -0.53
N ALA A 132 -18.74 11.50 -1.38
CA ALA A 132 -18.30 12.82 -0.92
C ALA A 132 -19.35 13.49 -0.01
N ASP A 133 -20.62 13.45 -0.42
CA ASP A 133 -21.75 13.99 0.34
C ASP A 133 -21.96 13.22 1.65
N ALA A 134 -21.84 11.89 1.63
CA ALA A 134 -21.99 11.06 2.82
C ALA A 134 -20.87 11.29 3.85
N LEU A 135 -19.64 11.53 3.41
CA LEU A 135 -18.53 11.87 4.32
C LEU A 135 -18.79 13.19 5.04
N GLU A 136 -19.23 14.22 4.32
CA GLU A 136 -19.57 15.53 4.91
C GLU A 136 -20.77 15.41 5.86
N ALA A 137 -21.81 14.65 5.49
CA ALA A 137 -22.99 14.43 6.33
C ALA A 137 -22.69 13.65 7.62
N ASN A 138 -21.60 12.86 7.66
CA ASN A 138 -21.19 12.05 8.81
C ASN A 138 -19.92 12.58 9.51
N GLU A 139 -19.52 13.83 9.25
CA GLU A 139 -18.25 14.40 9.75
C GLU A 139 -18.12 14.30 11.28
N ASP A 140 -19.18 14.61 12.02
CA ASP A 140 -19.15 14.56 13.49
C ASP A 140 -18.95 13.14 14.04
N ALA A 141 -19.59 12.14 13.43
CA ALA A 141 -19.43 10.74 13.80
C ALA A 141 -18.02 10.23 13.47
N ILE A 142 -17.49 10.60 12.29
CA ILE A 142 -16.12 10.24 11.88
C ILE A 142 -15.09 10.86 12.83
N ARG A 143 -15.26 12.14 13.18
CA ARG A 143 -14.37 12.85 14.11
C ARG A 143 -14.38 12.22 15.49
N SER A 144 -15.58 11.89 16.01
CA SER A 144 -15.71 11.23 17.31
C SER A 144 -14.94 9.90 17.41
N GLU A 145 -15.00 9.05 16.38
CA GLU A 145 -14.25 7.79 16.39
C GLU A 145 -12.74 7.99 16.16
N ASN A 146 -12.36 9.02 15.39
CA ASN A 146 -10.95 9.37 15.21
C ASN A 146 -10.33 9.92 16.50
N ASP A 147 -11.05 10.77 17.23
CA ASP A 147 -10.60 11.30 18.52
C ASP A 147 -10.39 10.16 19.53
N ALA A 148 -11.26 9.15 19.53
CA ALA A 148 -11.11 7.96 20.37
C ALA A 148 -9.87 7.11 20.02
N ASP A 149 -9.55 6.95 18.73
CA ASP A 149 -8.32 6.28 18.29
C ASP A 149 -7.06 7.10 18.68
N VAL A 150 -7.12 8.43 18.50
CA VAL A 150 -6.02 9.35 18.85
C VAL A 150 -5.76 9.36 20.35
N GLU A 151 -6.80 9.42 21.19
CA GLU A 151 -6.68 9.35 22.64
C GLU A 151 -6.08 8.00 23.08
N ALA A 152 -6.58 6.90 22.53
CA ALA A 152 -6.05 5.56 22.83
C ALA A 152 -4.56 5.44 22.44
N ALA A 153 -4.15 6.00 21.31
CA ALA A 153 -2.76 6.01 20.88
C ALA A 153 -1.86 6.89 21.78
N GLN A 154 -2.36 8.04 22.24
CA GLN A 154 -1.65 8.90 23.19
C GLN A 154 -1.44 8.19 24.53
N VAL A 155 -2.48 7.53 25.06
CA VAL A 155 -2.40 6.75 26.31
C VAL A 155 -1.45 5.57 26.17
N ALA A 156 -1.43 4.92 25.01
CA ALA A 156 -0.51 3.82 24.71
C ALA A 156 0.94 4.27 24.44
N GLY A 157 1.23 5.57 24.47
CA GLY A 157 2.58 6.12 24.34
C GLY A 157 3.15 6.10 22.93
N TYR A 158 2.30 6.17 21.90
CA TYR A 158 2.77 6.26 20.51
C TYR A 158 3.51 7.58 20.25
N GLU A 159 4.52 7.54 19.38
CA GLU A 159 5.30 8.70 18.97
C GLU A 159 4.42 9.83 18.40
N LYS A 160 4.78 11.09 18.70
CA LYS A 160 4.00 12.27 18.26
C LYS A 160 3.82 12.33 16.74
N SER A 161 4.83 11.92 15.98
CA SER A 161 4.78 11.88 14.52
C SER A 161 3.78 10.85 13.98
N LEU A 162 3.60 9.73 14.69
CA LEU A 162 2.62 8.71 14.34
C LEU A 162 1.21 9.19 14.68
N VAL A 163 1.00 9.74 15.88
CA VAL A 163 -0.27 10.34 16.29
C VAL A 163 -0.71 11.44 15.30
N ALA A 164 0.21 12.31 14.88
CA ALA A 164 -0.08 13.36 13.92
C ALA A 164 -0.57 12.85 12.55
N ARG A 165 -0.15 11.65 12.13
CA ARG A 165 -0.62 11.02 10.88
C ARG A 165 -2.03 10.41 11.04
N MET A 166 -2.39 10.00 12.25
CA MET A 166 -3.70 9.44 12.56
C MET A 166 -4.80 10.51 12.67
N THR A 167 -4.44 11.71 13.14
CA THR A 167 -5.41 12.78 13.45
C THR A 167 -6.04 13.37 12.18
N LEU A 168 -7.37 13.32 12.10
CA LEU A 168 -8.18 14.00 11.11
C LEU A 168 -8.48 15.44 11.58
N LYS A 169 -7.62 16.39 11.20
CA LYS A 169 -7.78 17.80 11.54
C LYS A 169 -9.09 18.41 11.00
N PRO A 170 -9.60 19.51 11.60
CA PRO A 170 -10.74 20.24 11.07
C PRO A 170 -10.58 20.58 9.58
N GLY A 171 -11.65 20.39 8.80
CA GLY A 171 -11.64 20.59 7.34
C GLY A 171 -10.96 19.48 6.52
N LYS A 172 -10.35 18.47 7.16
CA LYS A 172 -9.76 17.33 6.45
C LYS A 172 -10.82 16.52 5.69
N ILE A 173 -11.99 16.30 6.28
CA ILE A 173 -13.12 15.61 5.62
C ILE A 173 -13.61 16.39 4.40
N THR A 174 -13.82 17.70 4.54
CA THR A 174 -14.19 18.57 3.41
C THR A 174 -13.15 18.54 2.29
N ASN A 175 -11.85 18.51 2.63
CA ASN A 175 -10.78 18.39 1.64
C ASN A 175 -10.78 17.02 0.95
N LEU A 176 -11.06 15.93 1.67
CA LEU A 176 -11.22 14.60 1.09
C LEU A 176 -12.42 14.55 0.14
N ALA A 177 -13.57 15.06 0.55
CA ALA A 177 -14.78 15.15 -0.28
C ALA A 177 -14.51 15.97 -1.56
N ARG A 178 -13.83 17.11 -1.46
CA ARG A 178 -13.39 17.89 -2.64
C ARG A 178 -12.48 17.08 -3.56
N SER A 179 -11.56 16.31 -3.00
CA SER A 179 -10.64 15.46 -3.78
C SER A 179 -11.39 14.34 -4.49
N ILE A 180 -12.38 13.72 -3.83
CA ILE A 180 -13.26 12.71 -4.45
C ILE A 180 -14.05 13.31 -5.62
N ARG A 181 -14.61 14.50 -5.45
CA ARG A 181 -15.33 15.21 -6.53
C ARG A 181 -14.42 15.47 -7.74
N LYS A 182 -13.16 15.87 -7.50
CA LYS A 182 -12.16 15.98 -8.57
C LYS A 182 -11.91 14.64 -9.28
N THR A 183 -11.75 13.55 -8.54
CA THR A 183 -11.60 12.20 -9.11
C THR A 183 -12.83 11.80 -9.94
N ALA A 184 -14.03 12.19 -9.50
CA ALA A 184 -15.28 11.93 -10.18
C ALA A 184 -15.40 12.68 -11.51
N ASP A 185 -14.84 13.89 -11.59
CA ASP A 185 -14.81 14.74 -12.79
C ASP A 185 -13.69 14.39 -13.79
N MET A 186 -12.79 13.45 -13.45
CA MET A 186 -11.78 12.95 -14.39
C MET A 186 -12.44 12.26 -15.59
N GLU A 187 -11.77 12.28 -16.74
CA GLU A 187 -12.17 11.51 -17.92
C GLU A 187 -12.32 10.01 -17.59
N ASP A 188 -13.19 9.29 -18.31
CA ASP A 188 -13.47 7.89 -17.99
C ASP A 188 -12.28 6.96 -18.32
N PRO A 189 -11.61 6.41 -17.29
CA PRO A 189 -10.39 5.64 -17.52
C PRO A 189 -10.65 4.29 -18.21
N ILE A 190 -11.86 3.72 -18.05
CA ILE A 190 -12.15 2.34 -18.45
C ILE A 190 -12.60 2.26 -19.92
N SER A 191 -13.29 3.28 -20.42
CA SER A 191 -13.92 3.24 -21.75
C SER A 191 -12.98 3.67 -22.88
N HIS A 192 -11.74 4.03 -22.57
CA HIS A 192 -10.80 4.60 -23.53
C HIS A 192 -10.08 3.51 -24.36
N THR A 193 -10.14 3.65 -25.69
CA THR A 193 -9.47 2.77 -26.66
C THR A 193 -8.11 3.35 -27.01
N LEU A 194 -7.04 2.58 -26.80
CA LEU A 194 -5.65 2.98 -27.05
C LEU A 194 -5.20 2.77 -28.49
N LYS A 195 -5.72 1.71 -29.12
CA LYS A 195 -5.37 1.35 -30.49
C LYS A 195 -6.56 0.71 -31.17
N ARG A 196 -6.82 1.10 -32.42
CA ARG A 196 -7.84 0.49 -33.26
C ARG A 196 -7.29 0.26 -34.65
N THR A 197 -7.29 -1.00 -35.09
CA THR A 197 -6.68 -1.41 -36.36
C THR A 197 -7.60 -2.40 -37.05
N GLU A 198 -7.93 -2.14 -38.31
CA GLU A 198 -8.46 -3.18 -39.18
C GLU A 198 -7.32 -4.14 -39.52
N VAL A 199 -7.37 -5.34 -38.94
CA VAL A 199 -6.36 -6.38 -39.19
C VAL A 199 -6.57 -6.97 -40.58
N ALA A 200 -7.82 -7.15 -40.97
CA ALA A 200 -8.26 -7.58 -42.29
C ALA A 200 -9.70 -7.11 -42.53
N LYS A 201 -10.22 -7.31 -43.75
CA LYS A 201 -11.60 -6.98 -44.07
C LYS A 201 -12.57 -7.58 -43.04
N ASP A 202 -13.40 -6.72 -42.44
CA ASP A 202 -14.38 -7.04 -41.40
C ASP A 202 -13.78 -7.68 -40.13
N LEU A 203 -12.47 -7.50 -39.89
CA LEU A 203 -11.74 -8.00 -38.72
C LEU A 203 -11.03 -6.84 -38.03
N VAL A 204 -11.63 -6.34 -36.95
CA VAL A 204 -11.15 -5.14 -36.24
C VAL A 204 -10.54 -5.53 -34.90
N PHE A 205 -9.31 -5.11 -34.69
CA PHE A 205 -8.58 -5.21 -33.43
C PHE A 205 -8.66 -3.89 -32.66
N GLU A 206 -8.96 -3.99 -31.37
CA GLU A 206 -9.02 -2.89 -30.41
C GLU A 206 -8.15 -3.25 -29.19
N LYS A 207 -7.24 -2.37 -28.81
CA LYS A 207 -6.57 -2.40 -27.50
C LYS A 207 -7.22 -1.34 -26.63
N ALA A 208 -7.83 -1.75 -25.51
CA ALA A 208 -8.55 -0.84 -24.61
C ALA A 208 -8.07 -1.01 -23.18
N TYR A 209 -8.24 0.03 -22.36
CA TYR A 209 -8.02 -0.10 -20.92
C TYR A 209 -9.03 -1.06 -20.29
N CYS A 210 -8.60 -1.70 -19.20
CA CYS A 210 -9.47 -2.45 -18.32
C CYS A 210 -8.91 -2.41 -16.89
N PRO A 211 -9.74 -2.58 -15.86
CA PRO A 211 -9.27 -2.58 -14.48
C PRO A 211 -8.33 -3.76 -14.22
N LEU A 212 -7.44 -3.65 -13.23
CA LEU A 212 -6.58 -4.75 -12.81
C LEU A 212 -7.37 -5.94 -12.26
N GLY A 213 -8.39 -5.68 -11.45
CA GLY A 213 -9.23 -6.71 -10.84
C GLY A 213 -9.50 -6.43 -9.36
N VAL A 214 -8.74 -7.05 -8.46
CA VAL A 214 -8.81 -6.86 -7.01
C VAL A 214 -7.49 -6.32 -6.47
N LEU A 215 -7.58 -5.21 -5.75
CA LEU A 215 -6.46 -4.55 -5.09
C LEU A 215 -6.46 -4.91 -3.60
N LEU A 216 -5.29 -5.24 -3.04
CA LEU A 216 -5.08 -5.32 -1.60
C LEU A 216 -4.20 -4.16 -1.16
N ILE A 217 -4.73 -3.26 -0.34
CA ILE A 217 -3.96 -2.12 0.17
C ILE A 217 -3.75 -2.26 1.67
N ILE A 218 -2.48 -2.32 2.07
CA ILE A 218 -2.05 -2.46 3.46
C ILE A 218 -1.40 -1.13 3.87
N PHE A 219 -1.96 -0.46 4.87
CA PHE A 219 -1.53 0.89 5.24
C PHE A 219 -1.47 1.11 6.75
N GLU A 220 -0.55 1.98 7.19
CA GLU A 220 -0.31 2.29 8.59
C GLU A 220 -0.66 3.75 8.91
N SER A 221 -1.34 3.94 10.05
CA SER A 221 -1.51 5.23 10.75
C SER A 221 -2.07 6.38 9.90
N ARG A 222 -2.85 6.09 8.85
CA ARG A 222 -3.42 7.07 7.90
C ARG A 222 -4.87 6.73 7.53
N PRO A 223 -5.86 7.21 8.29
CA PRO A 223 -7.27 6.94 7.99
C PRO A 223 -7.75 7.69 6.73
N ASP A 224 -7.12 8.81 6.38
CA ASP A 224 -7.40 9.56 5.15
C ASP A 224 -7.04 8.81 3.87
N ALA A 225 -6.01 7.95 3.93
CA ALA A 225 -5.62 7.10 2.81
C ALA A 225 -6.75 6.16 2.39
N LEU A 226 -7.51 5.60 3.35
CA LEU A 226 -8.64 4.70 3.08
C LEU A 226 -9.62 5.32 2.07
N VAL A 227 -9.98 6.59 2.30
CA VAL A 227 -10.95 7.32 1.48
C VAL A 227 -10.41 7.55 0.07
N GLN A 228 -9.15 7.97 -0.05
CA GLN A 228 -8.49 8.22 -1.35
C GLN A 228 -8.35 6.93 -2.17
N ILE A 229 -7.98 5.83 -1.51
CA ILE A 229 -7.82 4.54 -2.16
C ILE A 229 -9.18 4.02 -2.65
N ALA A 230 -10.22 4.13 -1.81
CA ALA A 230 -11.56 3.71 -2.18
C ALA A 230 -12.08 4.47 -3.40
N SER A 231 -11.87 5.79 -3.46
CA SER A 231 -12.31 6.61 -4.60
C SER A 231 -11.56 6.25 -5.88
N LEU A 232 -10.25 6.03 -5.81
CA LEU A 232 -9.44 5.58 -6.94
C LEU A 232 -9.86 4.18 -7.43
N ALA A 233 -10.11 3.23 -6.53
CA ALA A 233 -10.55 1.88 -6.87
C ALA A 233 -11.93 1.89 -7.56
N ILE A 234 -12.87 2.71 -7.07
CA ILE A 234 -14.20 2.85 -7.69
C ILE A 234 -14.08 3.49 -9.07
N ARG A 235 -13.32 4.59 -9.21
CA ARG A 235 -13.16 5.28 -10.50
C ARG A 235 -12.52 4.37 -11.55
N SER A 236 -11.54 3.57 -11.13
CA SER A 236 -10.81 2.61 -11.97
C SER A 236 -11.52 1.26 -12.14
N GLY A 237 -12.69 1.03 -11.53
CA GLY A 237 -13.47 -0.20 -11.73
C GLY A 237 -12.90 -1.46 -11.03
N ASN A 238 -12.08 -1.27 -9.99
CA ASN A 238 -11.44 -2.32 -9.23
C ASN A 238 -12.23 -2.71 -7.97
N GLY A 239 -12.10 -3.97 -7.56
CA GLY A 239 -12.47 -4.43 -6.23
C GLY A 239 -11.34 -4.13 -5.24
N LEU A 240 -11.67 -3.96 -3.97
CA LEU A 240 -10.72 -3.44 -3.01
C LEU A 240 -10.79 -4.20 -1.67
N LEU A 241 -9.63 -4.60 -1.18
CA LEU A 241 -9.42 -5.06 0.18
C LEU A 241 -8.50 -4.08 0.90
N LEU A 242 -8.92 -3.64 2.08
CA LEU A 242 -8.22 -2.66 2.90
C LEU A 242 -7.77 -3.32 4.19
N LYS A 243 -6.49 -3.17 4.50
CA LYS A 243 -5.95 -3.52 5.81
C LYS A 243 -5.25 -2.32 6.42
N GLY A 244 -5.94 -1.67 7.34
CA GLY A 244 -5.37 -0.58 8.13
C GLY A 244 -4.59 -1.07 9.35
N GLY A 245 -3.79 -0.19 9.93
CA GLY A 245 -3.15 -0.39 11.24
C GLY A 245 -4.16 -0.56 12.38
N LYS A 246 -3.73 -1.22 13.46
CA LYS A 246 -4.59 -1.49 14.64
C LYS A 246 -4.92 -0.19 15.38
N GLU A 247 -4.03 0.79 15.30
CA GLU A 247 -4.11 2.09 15.93
C GLU A 247 -5.22 2.99 15.37
N VAL A 248 -5.68 2.75 14.13
CA VAL A 248 -6.74 3.53 13.45
C VAL A 248 -7.98 2.68 13.16
N MET A 249 -8.23 1.67 14.00
CA MET A 249 -9.28 0.68 13.74
C MET A 249 -10.68 1.30 13.74
N ARG A 250 -10.98 2.19 14.68
CA ARG A 250 -12.32 2.80 14.80
C ARG A 250 -12.58 3.75 13.64
N SER A 251 -11.59 4.59 13.34
CA SER A 251 -11.58 5.52 12.20
C SER A 251 -11.83 4.78 10.89
N ASN A 252 -11.12 3.68 10.65
CA ASN A 252 -11.28 2.90 9.43
C ASN A 252 -12.65 2.22 9.36
N ALA A 253 -13.18 1.73 10.49
CA ALA A 253 -14.49 1.09 10.53
C ALA A 253 -15.62 2.07 10.20
N ILE A 254 -15.61 3.29 10.78
CA ILE A 254 -16.63 4.29 10.47
C ILE A 254 -16.53 4.79 9.04
N LEU A 255 -15.32 5.05 8.53
CA LEU A 255 -15.11 5.47 7.14
C LEU A 255 -15.56 4.40 6.15
N HIS A 256 -15.19 3.14 6.39
CA HIS A 256 -15.63 2.00 5.59
C HIS A 256 -17.15 1.86 5.58
N LYS A 257 -17.80 1.99 6.75
CA LYS A 257 -19.26 1.95 6.86
C LYS A 257 -19.94 3.06 6.08
N VAL A 258 -19.43 4.30 6.16
CA VAL A 258 -19.99 5.45 5.42
C VAL A 258 -19.85 5.24 3.91
N ILE A 259 -18.65 4.86 3.46
CA ILE A 259 -18.37 4.63 2.03
C ILE A 259 -19.19 3.47 1.47
N THR A 260 -19.20 2.32 2.14
CA THR A 260 -19.97 1.15 1.65
C THR A 260 -21.47 1.31 1.80
N GLY A 261 -21.92 2.23 2.67
CA GLY A 261 -23.32 2.56 2.88
C GLY A 261 -24.00 3.16 1.66
N VAL A 262 -23.25 3.89 0.82
CA VAL A 262 -23.77 4.53 -0.40
C VAL A 262 -23.56 3.72 -1.68
N ILE A 263 -22.81 2.61 -1.62
CA ILE A 263 -22.61 1.76 -2.80
C ILE A 263 -23.95 1.12 -3.20
N PRO A 264 -24.42 1.29 -4.45
CA PRO A 264 -25.68 0.73 -4.92
C PRO A 264 -25.74 -0.79 -4.78
N ASP A 265 -26.92 -1.33 -4.47
CA ASP A 265 -27.13 -2.78 -4.33
C ASP A 265 -26.82 -3.57 -5.62
N THR A 266 -26.96 -2.92 -6.78
CA THR A 266 -26.58 -3.46 -8.09
C THR A 266 -25.10 -3.84 -8.15
N VAL A 267 -24.23 -3.05 -7.50
CA VAL A 267 -22.78 -3.32 -7.35
C VAL A 267 -22.51 -4.19 -6.12
N GLY A 268 -23.16 -3.87 -5.00
CA GLY A 268 -23.05 -4.59 -3.74
C GLY A 268 -21.97 -4.02 -2.80
N LYS A 269 -22.32 -3.92 -1.51
CA LYS A 269 -21.48 -3.34 -0.44
C LYS A 269 -20.14 -4.05 -0.22
N LYS A 270 -20.02 -5.31 -0.67
CA LYS A 270 -18.79 -6.11 -0.57
C LYS A 270 -17.74 -5.75 -1.64
N LEU A 271 -17.96 -4.71 -2.44
CA LEU A 271 -16.94 -4.16 -3.34
C LEU A 271 -15.66 -3.78 -2.59
N ILE A 272 -15.82 -3.23 -1.39
CA ILE A 272 -14.73 -2.82 -0.51
C ILE A 272 -14.81 -3.68 0.75
N GLY A 273 -13.80 -4.53 0.97
CA GLY A 273 -13.65 -5.31 2.20
C GLY A 273 -12.66 -4.64 3.16
N LEU A 274 -13.02 -4.52 4.44
CA LEU A 274 -12.12 -4.06 5.50
C LEU A 274 -11.68 -5.26 6.35
N VAL A 275 -10.39 -5.55 6.32
CA VAL A 275 -9.75 -6.65 7.04
C VAL A 275 -9.33 -6.15 8.42
N THR A 276 -9.84 -6.78 9.48
CA THR A 276 -9.65 -6.32 10.87
C THR A 276 -8.59 -7.12 11.62
N SER A 277 -8.40 -8.40 11.31
CA SER A 277 -7.43 -9.27 11.99
C SER A 277 -6.02 -9.18 11.39
N LYS A 278 -4.98 -9.46 12.19
CA LYS A 278 -3.58 -9.48 11.71
C LYS A 278 -3.25 -10.82 11.04
N GLU A 279 -3.84 -11.89 11.54
CA GLU A 279 -3.62 -13.26 11.08
C GLU A 279 -4.06 -13.44 9.61
N GLU A 280 -5.06 -12.68 9.16
CA GLU A 280 -5.55 -12.70 7.77
C GLU A 280 -4.58 -12.10 6.74
N ILE A 281 -3.56 -11.33 7.13
CA ILE A 281 -2.62 -10.75 6.16
C ILE A 281 -1.86 -11.85 5.41
N ALA A 282 -1.36 -12.85 6.15
CA ALA A 282 -0.62 -13.96 5.53
C ALA A 282 -1.52 -14.76 4.59
N ASP A 283 -2.77 -15.00 4.99
CA ASP A 283 -3.76 -15.69 4.16
C ASP A 283 -4.07 -14.88 2.89
N LEU A 284 -4.25 -13.55 2.98
CA LEU A 284 -4.49 -12.68 1.84
C LEU A 284 -3.30 -12.62 0.88
N LEU A 285 -2.08 -12.51 1.41
CA LEU A 285 -0.86 -12.47 0.60
C LEU A 285 -0.59 -13.79 -0.15
N ALA A 286 -1.26 -14.88 0.24
CA ALA A 286 -1.23 -16.18 -0.45
C ALA A 286 -2.29 -16.34 -1.55
N LEU A 287 -3.18 -15.35 -1.76
CA LEU A 287 -4.26 -15.42 -2.75
C LEU A 287 -3.85 -14.82 -4.11
N ASP A 288 -2.75 -15.27 -4.69
CA ASP A 288 -2.30 -14.85 -6.04
C ASP A 288 -3.23 -15.29 -7.17
N ASP A 289 -4.24 -16.13 -6.87
CA ASP A 289 -5.31 -16.50 -7.77
C ASP A 289 -6.50 -15.51 -7.78
N VAL A 290 -6.65 -14.70 -6.71
CA VAL A 290 -7.78 -13.77 -6.54
C VAL A 290 -7.37 -12.30 -6.44
N ILE A 291 -6.20 -12.00 -5.89
CA ILE A 291 -5.72 -10.63 -5.70
C ILE A 291 -4.70 -10.33 -6.80
N ASP A 292 -4.92 -9.23 -7.51
CA ASP A 292 -4.17 -8.89 -8.72
C ASP A 292 -3.01 -7.91 -8.44
N LEU A 293 -3.10 -7.12 -7.36
CA LEU A 293 -2.06 -6.18 -6.96
C LEU A 293 -2.08 -5.91 -5.44
N VAL A 294 -0.90 -5.89 -4.82
CA VAL A 294 -0.73 -5.42 -3.42
C VAL A 294 -0.05 -4.06 -3.41
N ILE A 295 -0.56 -3.12 -2.61
CA ILE A 295 0.03 -1.80 -2.42
C ILE A 295 0.30 -1.58 -0.93
N PRO A 296 1.55 -1.69 -0.46
CA PRO A 296 1.92 -1.31 0.89
C PRO A 296 2.14 0.20 1.02
N ARG A 297 1.48 0.84 1.99
CA ARG A 297 1.67 2.25 2.36
C ARG A 297 2.07 2.35 3.83
N GLY A 298 3.38 2.26 4.09
CA GLY A 298 3.90 2.32 5.45
C GLY A 298 5.41 2.38 5.48
N SER A 299 5.99 1.83 6.54
CA SER A 299 7.44 1.77 6.73
C SER A 299 8.17 0.91 5.69
N LYS A 300 9.48 1.18 5.50
CA LYS A 300 10.39 0.36 4.69
C LYS A 300 10.34 -1.13 5.04
N SER A 301 10.26 -1.45 6.34
CA SER A 301 10.21 -2.83 6.83
C SER A 301 8.92 -3.53 6.40
N LEU A 302 7.77 -2.86 6.49
CA LEU A 302 6.49 -3.38 6.01
C LEU A 302 6.54 -3.70 4.51
N VAL A 303 7.01 -2.73 3.70
CA VAL A 303 7.11 -2.89 2.24
C VAL A 303 8.02 -4.06 1.89
N SER A 304 9.20 -4.13 2.53
CA SER A 304 10.20 -5.17 2.28
C SER A 304 9.69 -6.56 2.68
N GLN A 305 9.00 -6.66 3.82
CA GLN A 305 8.40 -7.91 4.28
C GLN A 305 7.32 -8.41 3.31
N ILE A 306 6.44 -7.52 2.84
CA ILE A 306 5.38 -7.89 1.88
C ILE A 306 6.01 -8.37 0.58
N LYS A 307 6.97 -7.63 0.01
CA LYS A 307 7.70 -8.02 -1.20
C LYS A 307 8.37 -9.39 -1.08
N ALA A 308 8.85 -9.76 0.11
CA ALA A 308 9.48 -11.05 0.35
C ALA A 308 8.50 -12.22 0.55
N THR A 309 7.22 -11.94 0.87
CA THR A 309 6.27 -12.97 1.35
C THR A 309 5.20 -13.35 0.32
N THR A 310 4.96 -12.52 -0.69
CA THR A 310 3.87 -12.73 -1.66
C THR A 310 4.37 -13.00 -3.09
N LYS A 311 3.57 -13.74 -3.85
CA LYS A 311 3.71 -13.87 -5.31
C LYS A 311 2.86 -12.85 -6.08
N ILE A 312 1.95 -12.17 -5.40
CA ILE A 312 1.13 -11.12 -6.00
C ILE A 312 2.05 -9.95 -6.37
N PRO A 313 1.90 -9.33 -7.55
CA PRO A 313 2.64 -8.12 -7.87
C PRO A 313 2.49 -7.06 -6.76
N VAL A 314 3.61 -6.42 -6.39
CA VAL A 314 3.64 -5.39 -5.35
C VAL A 314 4.03 -4.06 -5.98
N LEU A 315 3.18 -3.04 -5.81
CA LEU A 315 3.45 -1.67 -6.27
C LEU A 315 3.73 -0.76 -5.08
N GLY A 316 4.89 -0.11 -5.10
CA GLY A 316 5.33 0.83 -4.08
C GLY A 316 6.85 0.96 -4.04
N HIS A 317 7.33 1.93 -3.26
CA HIS A 317 8.75 2.14 -3.02
C HIS A 317 9.14 1.64 -1.63
N ALA A 318 10.35 1.11 -1.47
CA ALA A 318 10.89 0.75 -0.16
C ALA A 318 11.64 1.91 0.48
N ASP A 319 12.34 2.72 -0.34
CA ASP A 319 13.29 3.75 0.07
C ASP A 319 13.10 5.05 -0.72
N GLY A 320 13.41 6.18 -0.09
CA GLY A 320 13.28 7.54 -0.60
C GLY A 320 14.60 8.32 -0.67
N ILE A 321 15.69 7.71 -1.16
CA ILE A 321 17.01 8.35 -1.25
C ILE A 321 17.05 9.26 -2.47
N CYS A 322 16.62 10.50 -2.28
CA CYS A 322 16.50 11.54 -3.30
C CYS A 322 17.70 12.49 -3.30
N HIS A 323 18.13 12.92 -4.48
CA HIS A 323 19.26 13.83 -4.65
C HIS A 323 18.83 15.18 -5.23
N VAL A 324 19.54 16.22 -4.81
CA VAL A 324 19.58 17.50 -5.52
C VAL A 324 21.03 17.76 -5.93
N TYR A 325 21.25 18.05 -7.22
CA TYR A 325 22.55 18.37 -7.77
C TYR A 325 22.61 19.86 -8.14
N ILE A 326 23.57 20.58 -7.54
CA ILE A 326 23.88 21.97 -7.89
C ILE A 326 25.04 21.97 -8.90
N ASP A 327 24.72 22.30 -10.15
CA ASP A 327 25.70 22.45 -11.22
C ASP A 327 26.51 23.75 -11.08
N LYS A 328 27.70 23.82 -11.70
CA LYS A 328 28.56 25.01 -11.68
C LYS A 328 27.89 26.29 -12.19
N SER A 329 26.88 26.17 -13.05
CA SER A 329 26.15 27.30 -13.63
C SER A 329 24.83 27.61 -12.90
N ALA A 330 24.60 27.01 -11.74
CA ALA A 330 23.39 27.25 -10.96
C ALA A 330 23.27 28.73 -10.53
N ASP A 331 22.04 29.25 -10.59
CA ASP A 331 21.67 30.43 -9.82
C ASP A 331 21.57 30.02 -8.35
N MET A 332 22.45 30.58 -7.51
CA MET A 332 22.57 30.18 -6.10
C MET A 332 21.37 30.62 -5.24
N ASP A 333 20.69 31.70 -5.58
CA ASP A 333 19.46 32.12 -4.87
C ASP A 333 18.31 31.16 -5.17
N MET A 334 18.24 30.68 -6.41
CA MET A 334 17.33 29.60 -6.79
C MET A 334 17.72 28.27 -6.11
N ALA A 335 19.01 27.93 -6.10
CA ALA A 335 19.51 26.72 -5.47
C ALA A 335 19.13 26.66 -3.98
N LYS A 336 19.34 27.77 -3.27
CA LYS A 336 18.99 27.93 -1.86
C LYS A 336 17.51 27.67 -1.60
N ARG A 337 16.61 28.34 -2.33
CA ARG A 337 15.16 28.12 -2.18
C ARG A 337 14.75 26.68 -2.42
N ILE A 338 15.28 26.05 -3.47
CA ILE A 338 14.92 24.67 -3.85
C ILE A 338 15.44 23.67 -2.82
N VAL A 339 16.70 23.80 -2.37
CA VAL A 339 17.32 22.86 -1.42
C VAL A 339 16.65 22.92 -0.05
N LEU A 340 16.35 24.13 0.44
CA LEU A 340 15.63 24.31 1.70
C LEU A 340 14.24 23.67 1.63
N ASP A 341 13.47 23.95 0.58
CA ASP A 341 12.15 23.33 0.39
C ASP A 341 12.26 21.80 0.30
N ALA A 342 13.23 21.30 -0.48
CA ALA A 342 13.43 19.88 -0.70
C ALA A 342 13.75 19.11 0.60
N LYS A 343 14.41 19.74 1.59
CA LYS A 343 14.75 19.09 2.86
C LYS A 343 13.78 19.41 4.00
N ILE A 344 13.39 20.67 4.16
CA ILE A 344 12.79 21.21 5.40
C ILE A 344 11.26 21.18 5.38
N ASP A 345 10.61 21.27 4.19
CA ASP A 345 9.13 21.30 4.09
C ASP A 345 8.49 20.12 4.82
N TYR A 346 8.98 18.91 4.54
CA TYR A 346 8.53 17.69 5.22
C TYR A 346 9.65 16.63 5.23
N PRO A 347 10.55 16.66 6.22
CA PRO A 347 11.78 15.84 6.22
C PRO A 347 11.53 14.33 6.27
N ALA A 348 10.36 13.91 6.76
CA ALA A 348 9.96 12.50 6.83
C ALA A 348 9.22 12.01 5.56
N ALA A 349 9.12 12.84 4.51
CA ALA A 349 8.57 12.44 3.23
C ALA A 349 9.60 11.62 2.43
N CYS A 350 9.13 10.61 1.70
CA CYS A 350 9.98 9.76 0.84
C CYS A 350 10.60 10.49 -0.36
N ASN A 351 10.15 11.70 -0.66
CA ASN A 351 10.69 12.55 -1.72
C ASN A 351 11.47 13.76 -1.17
N ALA A 352 11.76 13.78 0.14
CA ALA A 352 12.64 14.77 0.73
C ALA A 352 14.08 14.53 0.25
N MET A 353 14.85 15.61 0.04
CA MET A 353 16.26 15.48 -0.32
C MET A 353 17.03 14.76 0.80
N GLU A 354 17.75 13.71 0.46
CA GLU A 354 18.62 12.98 1.40
C GLU A 354 20.10 13.26 1.12
N THR A 355 20.45 13.54 -0.14
CA THR A 355 21.82 13.89 -0.55
C THR A 355 21.86 15.14 -1.43
N LEU A 356 22.71 16.10 -1.08
CA LEU A 356 23.04 17.28 -1.87
C LEU A 356 24.38 17.06 -2.58
N LEU A 357 24.34 16.94 -3.90
CA LEU A 357 25.53 16.87 -4.74
C LEU A 357 25.90 18.27 -5.22
N VAL A 358 27.17 18.63 -5.15
CA VAL A 358 27.64 19.97 -5.51
C VAL A 358 28.79 19.88 -6.50
N HIS A 359 28.72 20.63 -7.60
CA HIS A 359 29.83 20.69 -8.56
C HIS A 359 31.10 21.24 -7.88
N LYS A 360 32.26 20.61 -8.12
CA LYS A 360 33.54 20.94 -7.46
C LYS A 360 33.94 22.42 -7.49
N ASP A 361 33.62 23.11 -8.58
CA ASP A 361 33.93 24.53 -8.80
C ASP A 361 33.20 25.47 -7.82
N LEU A 362 32.12 25.00 -7.19
CA LEU A 362 31.35 25.77 -6.20
C LEU A 362 31.91 25.64 -4.77
N ASN A 363 32.94 24.82 -4.55
CA ASN A 363 33.51 24.53 -3.23
C ASN A 363 34.04 25.77 -2.47
N LYS A 364 34.25 26.89 -3.14
CA LYS A 364 34.67 28.16 -2.51
C LYS A 364 33.73 29.32 -2.87
N SER A 365 32.49 29.00 -3.23
CA SER A 365 31.50 30.03 -3.56
C SER A 365 30.81 30.49 -2.28
N GLU A 366 30.72 31.80 -2.09
CA GLU A 366 30.00 32.40 -0.95
C GLU A 366 28.54 31.92 -0.90
N GLY A 367 27.91 31.72 -2.06
CA GLY A 367 26.55 31.19 -2.15
C GLY A 367 26.38 29.75 -1.62
N LEU A 368 27.41 28.90 -1.72
CA LEU A 368 27.37 27.55 -1.13
C LEU A 368 27.51 27.64 0.39
N ASP A 369 28.46 28.45 0.87
CA ASP A 369 28.68 28.65 2.31
C ASP A 369 27.41 29.19 2.98
N ASP A 370 26.75 30.17 2.35
CA ASP A 370 25.48 30.74 2.83
C ASP A 370 24.35 29.71 2.88
N LEU A 371 24.26 28.82 1.88
CA LEU A 371 23.28 27.73 1.86
C LEU A 371 23.51 26.72 2.99
N LEU A 372 24.76 26.30 3.20
CA LEU A 372 25.10 25.34 4.26
C LEU A 372 24.81 25.94 5.65
N VAL A 373 25.19 27.20 5.87
CA VAL A 373 24.91 27.92 7.13
C VAL A 373 23.41 28.04 7.38
N GLU A 374 22.61 28.25 6.35
CA GLU A 374 21.16 28.32 6.50
C GLU A 374 20.52 26.96 6.81
N LEU A 375 20.97 25.88 6.16
CA LEU A 375 20.54 24.53 6.51
C LEU A 375 20.83 24.23 7.99
N GLU A 376 22.04 24.56 8.47
CA GLU A 376 22.39 24.38 9.89
C GLU A 376 21.56 25.26 10.83
N LYS A 377 21.27 26.51 10.44
CA LYS A 377 20.40 27.43 11.22
C LYS A 377 18.99 26.89 11.37
N GLU A 378 18.46 26.24 10.33
CA GLU A 378 17.15 25.56 10.35
C GLU A 378 17.21 24.22 11.11
N GLY A 379 18.38 23.81 11.58
CA GLY A 379 18.58 22.61 12.40
C GLY A 379 18.86 21.34 11.61
N VAL A 380 19.26 21.45 10.34
CA VAL A 380 19.68 20.31 9.52
C VAL A 380 21.09 19.87 9.90
N VAL A 381 21.25 18.60 10.27
CA VAL A 381 22.57 17.99 10.51
C VAL A 381 23.19 17.58 9.18
N ILE A 382 24.33 18.17 8.84
CA ILE A 382 25.04 17.91 7.59
C ILE A 382 26.10 16.83 7.81
N TYR A 383 26.03 15.78 7.01
CA TYR A 383 27.07 14.75 6.90
C TYR A 383 27.83 14.92 5.59
N GLY A 384 29.14 14.70 5.59
CA GLY A 384 29.98 14.78 4.41
C GLY A 384 30.23 13.39 3.82
N GLY A 385 30.14 13.27 2.50
CA GLY A 385 30.87 12.23 1.78
C GLY A 385 32.39 12.42 1.93
N PRO A 386 33.22 11.53 1.37
CA PRO A 386 34.67 11.59 1.56
C PRO A 386 35.28 12.95 1.21
N VAL A 387 34.85 13.57 0.10
CA VAL A 387 35.40 14.85 -0.34
C VAL A 387 34.83 16.01 0.47
N ALA A 388 33.53 16.00 0.77
CA ALA A 388 32.90 17.02 1.58
C ALA A 388 33.36 17.00 3.05
N HIS A 389 33.58 15.82 3.64
CA HIS A 389 34.14 15.66 4.99
C HIS A 389 35.47 16.39 5.12
N ASP A 390 36.39 16.16 4.17
CA ASP A 390 37.72 16.75 4.21
C ASP A 390 37.69 18.28 4.03
N LYS A 391 36.75 18.78 3.22
CA LYS A 391 36.64 20.20 2.88
C LYS A 391 35.84 21.02 3.88
N LEU A 392 34.65 20.54 4.26
CA LEU A 392 33.70 21.23 5.12
C LEU A 392 33.91 20.91 6.61
N LYS A 393 34.72 19.90 6.95
CA LYS A 393 34.99 19.46 8.33
C LYS A 393 33.73 19.00 9.09
N VAL A 394 32.74 18.50 8.37
CA VAL A 394 31.50 17.91 8.90
C VAL A 394 31.67 16.41 9.20
N PRO A 395 30.83 15.78 10.03
CA PRO A 395 30.87 14.34 10.27
C PRO A 395 30.80 13.52 8.98
N LYS A 396 31.61 12.47 8.87
CA LYS A 396 31.63 11.62 7.68
C LYS A 396 30.41 10.67 7.66
N VAL A 397 29.83 10.46 6.49
CA VAL A 397 28.79 9.45 6.29
C VAL A 397 29.40 8.05 6.09
N ASP A 398 28.75 7.01 6.63
CA ASP A 398 29.17 5.62 6.47
C ASP A 398 28.81 5.05 5.09
N SER A 399 27.71 5.52 4.50
CA SER A 399 27.18 5.04 3.23
C SER A 399 26.39 6.15 2.53
N PHE A 400 26.58 6.29 1.22
CA PHE A 400 25.71 7.14 0.39
C PHE A 400 24.29 6.57 0.22
N ARG A 401 24.07 5.31 0.59
CA ARG A 401 22.73 4.69 0.62
C ARG A 401 22.10 4.88 1.99
N HIS A 402 21.78 6.11 2.35
CA HIS A 402 21.17 6.44 3.63
C HIS A 402 19.96 7.37 3.45
N GLU A 403 18.83 6.98 4.02
CA GLU A 403 17.61 7.78 4.09
C GLU A 403 17.44 8.24 5.54
N TYR A 404 17.61 9.53 5.79
CA TYR A 404 17.56 10.08 7.14
C TYR A 404 16.12 10.26 7.63
N SER A 405 15.17 10.56 6.73
CA SER A 405 13.76 10.83 7.07
C SER A 405 13.59 11.85 8.21
N SER A 406 14.54 12.78 8.33
CA SER A 406 14.66 13.73 9.44
C SER A 406 15.43 14.98 8.98
N MET A 407 15.66 15.92 9.91
CA MET A 407 16.46 17.14 9.67
C MET A 407 17.96 16.79 9.56
N ALA A 408 18.31 15.98 8.58
CA ALA A 408 19.67 15.60 8.24
C ALA A 408 19.79 15.30 6.74
N CYS A 409 20.98 15.53 6.19
CA CYS A 409 21.31 15.18 4.82
C CYS A 409 22.82 14.91 4.65
N THR A 410 23.18 14.23 3.57
CA THR A 410 24.57 14.12 3.10
C THR A 410 24.87 15.24 2.10
N VAL A 411 26.08 15.80 2.14
CA VAL A 411 26.66 16.68 1.12
C VAL A 411 27.86 15.98 0.50
N GLU A 412 28.00 16.00 -0.81
CA GLU A 412 29.21 15.52 -1.50
C GLU A 412 29.55 16.35 -2.74
N PHE A 413 30.84 16.54 -2.99
CA PHE A 413 31.32 17.21 -4.18
C PHE A 413 31.53 16.23 -5.33
N VAL A 414 31.10 16.60 -6.53
CA VAL A 414 31.27 15.82 -7.77
C VAL A 414 31.98 16.64 -8.84
N ASP A 415 32.66 15.97 -9.77
CA ASP A 415 33.49 16.64 -10.77
C ASP A 415 32.67 17.40 -11.82
N ASP A 416 31.54 16.84 -12.22
CA ASP A 416 30.68 17.31 -13.30
C ASP A 416 29.28 16.65 -13.26
N VAL A 417 28.42 17.00 -14.22
CA VAL A 417 27.07 16.46 -14.36
C VAL A 417 27.06 14.94 -14.56
N GLN A 418 28.06 14.37 -15.26
CA GLN A 418 28.12 12.93 -15.50
C GLN A 418 28.41 12.18 -14.21
N SER A 419 29.33 12.70 -13.40
CA SER A 419 29.64 12.18 -12.07
C SER A 419 28.43 12.26 -11.14
N ALA A 420 27.60 13.31 -11.26
CA ALA A 420 26.34 13.42 -10.53
C ALA A 420 25.33 12.34 -10.96
N ILE A 421 25.14 12.15 -12.27
CA ILE A 421 24.26 11.11 -12.85
C ILE A 421 24.70 9.72 -12.36
N ASP A 422 26.00 9.41 -12.46
CA ASP A 422 26.56 8.13 -12.06
C ASP A 422 26.37 7.89 -10.55
N HIS A 423 26.55 8.93 -9.73
CA HIS A 423 26.29 8.87 -8.30
C HIS A 423 24.82 8.54 -8.01
N ILE A 424 23.89 9.26 -8.63
CA ILE A 424 22.44 9.10 -8.40
C ILE A 424 22.00 7.70 -8.82
N ASN A 425 22.37 7.26 -10.04
CA ASN A 425 22.03 5.92 -10.53
C ASN A 425 22.65 4.81 -9.67
N ARG A 426 23.82 5.06 -9.05
CA ARG A 426 24.50 4.10 -8.20
C ARG A 426 23.98 4.05 -6.76
N TYR A 427 23.56 5.17 -6.17
CA TYR A 427 23.28 5.26 -4.73
C TYR A 427 21.83 5.61 -4.40
N GLY A 428 21.11 6.27 -5.31
CA GLY A 428 19.70 6.60 -5.14
C GLY A 428 18.78 5.39 -5.11
N SER A 429 17.54 5.66 -4.72
CA SER A 429 16.44 4.69 -4.72
C SER A 429 15.59 4.74 -5.99
N ALA A 430 16.04 5.50 -7.01
CA ALA A 430 15.31 5.78 -8.24
C ALA A 430 13.94 6.44 -8.00
N HIS A 431 13.82 7.27 -6.95
CA HIS A 431 12.58 7.94 -6.57
C HIS A 431 12.45 9.30 -7.26
N THR A 432 13.04 10.34 -6.70
CA THR A 432 12.99 11.69 -7.25
C THR A 432 14.35 12.34 -7.17
N ASP A 433 14.87 12.86 -8.28
CA ASP A 433 16.15 13.56 -8.29
C ASP A 433 16.09 14.84 -9.11
N CYS A 434 16.84 15.87 -8.72
CA CYS A 434 16.77 17.20 -9.31
C CYS A 434 18.15 17.74 -9.67
N ILE A 435 18.26 18.42 -10.82
CA ILE A 435 19.39 19.28 -11.17
C ILE A 435 18.98 20.76 -11.06
N ILE A 436 19.89 21.57 -10.51
CA ILE A 436 19.79 23.02 -10.47
C ILE A 436 20.88 23.60 -11.37
N THR A 437 20.50 24.21 -12.49
CA THR A 437 21.43 24.71 -13.51
C THR A 437 20.77 25.76 -14.42
N THR A 438 21.57 26.69 -14.94
CA THR A 438 21.18 27.56 -16.06
C THR A 438 21.70 27.04 -17.41
N ASP A 439 22.62 26.06 -17.40
CA ASP A 439 23.10 25.36 -18.59
C ASP A 439 22.06 24.35 -19.08
N ARG A 440 21.47 24.66 -20.24
CA ARG A 440 20.48 23.80 -20.90
C ARG A 440 21.05 22.44 -21.29
N SER A 441 22.30 22.37 -21.73
CA SER A 441 22.91 21.10 -22.14
C SER A 441 23.10 20.17 -20.93
N ALA A 442 23.50 20.72 -19.78
CA ALA A 442 23.59 19.96 -18.54
C ALA A 442 22.20 19.49 -18.05
N ALA A 443 21.20 20.37 -18.12
CA ALA A 443 19.82 20.04 -17.74
C ALA A 443 19.26 18.86 -18.56
N GLU A 444 19.35 18.94 -19.89
CA GLU A 444 18.85 17.88 -20.78
C GLU A 444 19.62 16.56 -20.60
N ALA A 445 20.94 16.64 -20.41
CA ALA A 445 21.76 15.46 -20.15
C ALA A 445 21.34 14.75 -18.85
N PHE A 446 21.03 15.52 -17.79
CA PHE A 446 20.57 14.99 -16.52
C PHE A 446 19.17 14.37 -16.64
N LEU A 447 18.21 15.10 -17.22
CA LEU A 447 16.82 14.63 -17.40
C LEU A 447 16.74 13.33 -18.21
N GLN A 448 17.64 13.13 -19.17
CA GLN A 448 17.64 11.93 -20.03
C GLN A 448 18.35 10.72 -19.40
N GLN A 449 19.37 10.95 -18.55
CA GLN A 449 20.27 9.88 -18.10
C GLN A 449 20.07 9.46 -16.64
N VAL A 450 19.45 10.29 -15.81
CA VAL A 450 19.05 9.88 -14.46
C VAL A 450 17.85 8.95 -14.57
N ASP A 451 17.99 7.74 -14.06
CA ASP A 451 17.00 6.68 -14.19
C ASP A 451 16.12 6.57 -12.94
N SER A 452 15.51 7.68 -12.58
CA SER A 452 14.57 7.80 -11.45
C SER A 452 13.12 7.88 -11.93
N ALA A 453 12.18 7.61 -11.02
CA ALA A 453 10.76 7.68 -11.32
C ALA A 453 10.30 9.10 -11.66
N ALA A 454 10.93 10.11 -11.05
CA ALA A 454 10.77 11.51 -11.39
C ALA A 454 12.14 12.20 -11.45
N VAL A 455 12.38 12.96 -12.52
CA VAL A 455 13.62 13.73 -12.71
C VAL A 455 13.26 15.18 -12.97
N PHE A 456 13.80 16.09 -12.18
CA PHE A 456 13.43 17.51 -12.19
C PHE A 456 14.59 18.41 -12.61
N HIS A 457 14.24 19.54 -13.20
CA HIS A 457 15.15 20.65 -13.49
C HIS A 457 14.61 21.91 -12.80
N ASN A 458 15.43 22.52 -11.94
CA ASN A 458 15.11 23.76 -11.22
C ASN A 458 13.77 23.70 -10.44
N ALA A 459 13.43 22.54 -9.88
CA ALA A 459 12.23 22.35 -9.06
C ALA A 459 12.50 21.41 -7.87
N SER A 460 11.87 21.69 -6.73
CA SER A 460 12.02 20.86 -5.52
C SER A 460 11.57 19.42 -5.75
N THR A 461 12.29 18.46 -5.15
CA THR A 461 11.91 17.04 -5.16
C THR A 461 10.55 16.80 -4.51
N ARG A 462 10.10 17.72 -3.64
CA ARG A 462 8.78 17.71 -3.01
C ARG A 462 7.63 17.78 -4.00
N PHE A 463 7.85 18.27 -5.22
CA PHE A 463 6.82 18.27 -6.26
C PHE A 463 6.39 16.87 -6.71
N CYS A 464 7.17 15.82 -6.44
CA CYS A 464 6.80 14.44 -6.77
C CYS A 464 5.66 13.94 -5.86
N ASP A 465 4.43 14.28 -6.22
CA ASP A 465 3.18 13.97 -5.53
C ASP A 465 2.05 13.99 -6.56
N GLY A 466 1.14 13.02 -6.50
CA GLY A 466 0.08 12.86 -7.49
C GLY A 466 -0.87 14.07 -7.56
N THR A 467 -1.14 14.73 -6.44
CA THR A 467 -1.98 15.95 -6.44
C THR A 467 -1.24 17.10 -7.12
N ARG A 468 0.04 17.27 -6.81
CA ARG A 468 0.89 18.33 -7.42
C ARG A 468 1.08 18.12 -8.92
N PHE A 469 1.08 16.88 -9.39
CA PHE A 469 1.15 16.51 -10.82
C PHE A 469 -0.20 16.59 -11.54
N GLY A 470 -1.29 16.93 -10.84
CA GLY A 470 -2.62 17.02 -11.46
C GLY A 470 -3.32 15.68 -11.66
N LEU A 471 -2.87 14.60 -11.01
CA LEU A 471 -3.53 13.28 -11.04
C LEU A 471 -4.76 13.21 -10.12
N GLY A 472 -5.05 14.29 -9.38
CA GLY A 472 -6.18 14.39 -8.43
C GLY A 472 -5.91 13.71 -7.10
N ALA A 473 -5.57 12.41 -7.13
CA ALA A 473 -5.17 11.61 -5.97
C ALA A 473 -4.15 10.55 -6.37
N GLU A 474 -3.47 9.95 -5.39
CA GLU A 474 -2.51 8.87 -5.61
C GLU A 474 -2.72 7.69 -4.64
N VAL A 475 -2.56 6.47 -5.15
CA VAL A 475 -2.45 5.26 -4.29
C VAL A 475 -1.06 5.09 -3.69
N GLY A 476 -0.07 5.83 -4.19
CA GLY A 476 1.31 5.84 -3.70
C GLY A 476 2.28 6.22 -4.81
N ILE A 477 3.58 6.15 -4.52
CA ILE A 477 4.64 6.36 -5.49
C ILE A 477 5.33 5.02 -5.77
N SER A 478 5.60 4.74 -7.05
CA SER A 478 6.27 3.52 -7.48
C SER A 478 7.66 3.84 -8.04
N THR A 479 8.69 3.18 -7.52
CA THR A 479 10.04 3.20 -8.11
C THR A 479 10.30 2.01 -9.04
N GLU A 480 9.32 1.12 -9.19
CA GLU A 480 9.41 -0.05 -10.06
C GLU A 480 9.41 0.37 -11.54
N ARG A 481 10.01 -0.46 -12.38
CA ARG A 481 10.15 -0.19 -13.83
C ARG A 481 9.03 -0.77 -14.68
N ILE A 482 8.20 -1.64 -14.10
CA ILE A 482 7.12 -2.34 -14.79
C ILE A 482 5.79 -1.74 -14.35
N HIS A 483 4.83 -1.67 -15.27
CA HIS A 483 3.45 -1.21 -15.07
C HIS A 483 3.30 0.30 -14.84
N ALA A 484 3.57 0.79 -13.62
CA ALA A 484 3.42 2.19 -13.26
C ALA A 484 4.63 2.67 -12.46
N ARG A 485 5.13 3.86 -12.80
CA ARG A 485 6.35 4.47 -12.23
C ARG A 485 6.09 5.95 -11.93
N GLY A 486 6.54 6.41 -10.76
CA GLY A 486 6.22 7.72 -10.21
C GLY A 486 4.94 7.72 -9.37
N PRO A 487 4.33 8.90 -9.12
CA PRO A 487 3.02 8.99 -8.47
C PRO A 487 1.95 8.23 -9.25
N VAL A 488 1.25 7.32 -8.56
CA VAL A 488 0.32 6.38 -9.19
C VAL A 488 -1.11 6.84 -8.94
N GLY A 489 -1.72 7.42 -9.98
CA GLY A 489 -3.14 7.80 -9.99
C GLY A 489 -4.06 6.69 -10.50
N VAL A 490 -5.20 7.08 -11.08
CA VAL A 490 -6.21 6.16 -11.64
C VAL A 490 -5.63 5.25 -12.73
N ASP A 491 -4.83 5.79 -13.64
CA ASP A 491 -4.29 5.04 -14.78
C ASP A 491 -3.37 3.89 -14.37
N GLY A 492 -2.62 4.06 -13.28
CA GLY A 492 -1.79 3.00 -12.73
C GLY A 492 -2.58 1.88 -12.04
N LEU A 493 -3.91 1.99 -11.95
CA LEU A 493 -4.82 0.94 -11.50
C LEU A 493 -5.54 0.24 -12.65
N LEU A 494 -5.12 0.50 -13.89
CA LEU A 494 -5.63 -0.11 -15.11
C LEU A 494 -4.55 -0.94 -15.78
N THR A 495 -4.96 -1.96 -16.51
CA THR A 495 -4.15 -2.67 -17.50
C THR A 495 -4.84 -2.57 -18.86
N THR A 496 -4.35 -3.32 -19.85
CA THR A 496 -4.92 -3.30 -21.20
C THR A 496 -5.39 -4.68 -21.63
N ARG A 497 -6.45 -4.73 -22.42
CA ARG A 497 -6.96 -5.96 -23.04
C ARG A 497 -7.06 -5.82 -24.54
N CYS A 498 -6.90 -6.95 -25.22
CA CYS A 498 -7.06 -7.08 -26.67
C CYS A 498 -8.47 -7.57 -26.99
N ILE A 499 -9.17 -6.85 -27.84
CA ILE A 499 -10.52 -7.17 -28.32
C ILE A 499 -10.42 -7.34 -29.83
N LEU A 500 -10.84 -8.49 -30.35
CA LEU A 500 -10.88 -8.76 -31.78
C LEU A 500 -12.33 -9.06 -32.18
N ARG A 501 -12.86 -8.28 -33.12
CA ARG A 501 -14.23 -8.41 -33.63
C ARG A 501 -14.14 -8.86 -35.08
N GLY A 502 -14.68 -10.04 -35.36
CA GLY A 502 -14.71 -10.62 -36.71
C GLY A 502 -16.13 -11.00 -37.13
N SER A 503 -16.24 -11.43 -38.38
CA SER A 503 -17.46 -11.91 -39.03
C SER A 503 -17.34 -13.39 -39.46
N GLY A 504 -16.30 -14.10 -39.00
CA GLY A 504 -16.07 -15.53 -39.30
C GLY A 504 -14.70 -15.83 -39.92
N GLN A 505 -13.76 -14.89 -39.86
CA GLN A 505 -12.39 -15.07 -40.36
C GLN A 505 -11.69 -16.23 -39.63
N VAL A 506 -11.00 -17.06 -40.40
CA VAL A 506 -10.18 -18.18 -39.90
C VAL A 506 -8.76 -18.04 -40.42
N VAL A 507 -7.77 -18.35 -39.58
CA VAL A 507 -6.35 -18.23 -39.94
C VAL A 507 -6.00 -19.11 -41.16
N ASN A 508 -6.44 -20.38 -41.18
CA ASN A 508 -6.21 -21.34 -42.27
C ASN A 508 -4.75 -21.34 -42.80
N GLY A 509 -3.78 -21.38 -41.88
CA GLY A 509 -2.35 -21.29 -42.22
C GLY A 509 -1.97 -20.02 -42.97
N ASP A 510 -2.60 -18.89 -42.60
CA ASP A 510 -2.49 -17.57 -43.22
C ASP A 510 -2.94 -17.50 -44.70
N LYS A 511 -3.73 -18.47 -45.15
CA LYS A 511 -4.31 -18.51 -46.50
C LYS A 511 -5.75 -18.03 -46.57
N GLY A 512 -6.43 -17.91 -45.42
CA GLY A 512 -7.86 -17.60 -45.34
C GLY A 512 -8.17 -16.10 -45.27
N VAL A 513 -7.16 -15.25 -45.08
CA VAL A 513 -7.32 -13.84 -44.76
C VAL A 513 -6.25 -13.03 -45.48
N VAL A 514 -6.62 -11.87 -46.02
CA VAL A 514 -5.66 -10.86 -46.51
C VAL A 514 -5.54 -9.78 -45.46
N TYR A 515 -4.35 -9.66 -44.86
CA TYR A 515 -4.07 -8.67 -43.83
C TYR A 515 -3.96 -7.25 -44.43
N THR A 516 -4.67 -6.29 -43.84
CA THR A 516 -4.65 -4.88 -44.24
C THR A 516 -3.87 -4.01 -43.27
N HIS A 517 -3.91 -4.32 -41.97
CA HIS A 517 -3.26 -3.56 -40.89
C HIS A 517 -3.50 -2.06 -40.96
N LYS A 518 -4.72 -1.66 -41.33
CA LYS A 518 -5.08 -0.26 -41.49
C LYS A 518 -5.48 0.33 -40.16
N ASP A 519 -4.78 1.36 -39.71
CA ASP A 519 -5.17 2.10 -38.51
C ASP A 519 -6.52 2.79 -38.73
N LEU A 520 -7.38 2.67 -37.72
CA LEU A 520 -8.71 3.26 -37.69
C LEU A 520 -8.74 4.38 -36.64
N PRO A 521 -9.59 5.40 -36.81
CA PRO A 521 -9.80 6.40 -35.77
C PRO A 521 -10.22 5.76 -34.45
N LEU A 522 -9.65 6.27 -33.35
CA LEU A 522 -10.08 5.96 -31.99
C LEU A 522 -11.51 6.50 -31.77
N GLN A 523 -12.29 5.80 -30.97
CA GLN A 523 -13.67 6.15 -30.64
C GLN A 523 -13.75 6.94 -29.34
#